data_AF-A0A934CIA5-F1
#
_entry.id   AF-A0A934CIA5-F1
#
_cell.length_a   1.000
_cell.length_b   1.000
_cell.length_c   1.000
_cell.angle_alpha   90.00
_cell.angle_beta   90.00
_cell.angle_gamma   90.00
#
_symmetry.space_group_name_H-M   'P 1'
#
loop_
_entity.id
_entity.type
_entity.pdbx_description
1 polymer ?
#
loop_
_entity_poly.entity_id
_entity_poly.type
_entity_poly.pdbx_seq_one_letter_code
_entity_poly.pdbx_strand_id
1 'polypeptide(L)' 'MNKSNLSDEARTLALQIWQEQLDCGLGSPGETVTDDLLDEWLANRVYPAETLEAAARGDVAALVLVRQEAGLPIFR' A
#
# COMPACT_ATOMS: atom_id res chain seq x y z
N MET A 1 3.80 -7.16 18.40
CA MET A 1 3.82 -6.87 16.95
C MET A 1 4.53 -5.54 16.78
N ASN A 2 5.67 -5.54 16.07
CA ASN A 2 6.39 -4.30 15.76
C ASN A 2 5.60 -3.60 14.65
N LYS A 3 4.89 -2.53 15.00
CA LYS A 3 4.26 -1.65 14.01
C LYS A 3 5.31 -1.24 12.98
N SER A 4 5.01 -1.33 11.68
CA SER A 4 5.90 -0.79 10.65
C SER A 4 6.29 0.66 10.99
N ASN A 5 7.60 0.97 10.94
CA ASN A 5 8.16 2.28 11.27
C ASN A 5 7.91 3.30 10.14
N LEU A 6 6.69 3.34 9.65
CA LEU A 6 6.20 4.23 8.60
C LEU A 6 5.64 5.51 9.23
N SER A 7 5.76 6.61 8.49
CA SER A 7 5.01 7.85 8.73
C SER A 7 3.51 7.61 8.64
N ASP A 8 2.73 8.51 9.27
CA ASP A 8 1.27 8.45 9.23
C ASP A 8 0.75 8.66 7.80
N GLU A 9 1.45 9.46 6.99
CA GLU A 9 1.15 9.67 5.57
C GLU A 9 1.37 8.40 4.75
N ALA A 10 2.51 7.71 4.95
CA ALA A 10 2.80 6.44 4.28
C ALA A 10 1.82 5.33 4.69
N ARG A 11 1.46 5.27 5.97
CA ARG A 11 0.43 4.37 6.50
C ARG A 11 -0.93 4.63 5.84
N THR A 12 -1.34 5.90 5.77
CA THR A 12 -2.61 6.31 5.13
C THR A 12 -2.61 5.94 3.65
N LEU A 13 -1.52 6.22 2.93
CA LEU A 13 -1.40 5.87 1.52
C LEU A 13 -1.49 4.35 1.30
N ALA A 14 -0.82 3.54 2.13
CA ALA A 14 -0.89 2.08 2.03
C ALA A 14 -2.31 1.56 2.23
N LEU A 15 -3.03 2.05 3.24
CA LEU A 15 -4.43 1.68 3.49
C LEU A 15 -5.34 2.07 2.31
N GLN A 16 -5.12 3.25 1.71
CA GLN A 16 -5.87 3.68 0.53
C GLN A 16 -5.61 2.79 -0.68
N ILE A 17 -4.34 2.45 -0.94
CA ILE A 17 -3.95 1.56 -2.05
C ILE A 17 -4.51 0.16 -1.83
N TRP A 18 -4.50 -0.33 -0.59
CA TRP A 18 -5.13 -1.60 -0.25
C TRP A 18 -6.64 -1.58 -0.49
N GLN A 19 -7.33 -0.53 -0.03
CA GLN A 19 -8.78 -0.40 -0.26
C GLN A 19 -9.09 -0.38 -1.74
N GLU A 20 -8.33 0.37 -2.53
CA GLU A 20 -8.50 0.41 -3.98
C GLU A 20 -8.25 -0.95 -4.64
N GLN A 21 -7.25 -1.71 -4.16
CA GLN A 21 -7.01 -3.09 -4.61
C GLN A 21 -8.24 -3.97 -4.38
N LEU A 22 -8.87 -3.88 -3.21
CA LEU A 22 -10.09 -4.63 -2.90
C LEU A 22 -11.28 -4.18 -3.76
N ASP A 23 -11.45 -2.87 -3.96
CA ASP A 23 -12.50 -2.31 -4.82
C ASP A 23 -12.38 -2.77 -6.27
N CYS A 24 -11.16 -3.06 -6.73
CA CYS A 24 -10.87 -3.65 -8.03
C CYS A 24 -11.02 -5.18 -8.07
N GLY A 25 -11.35 -5.84 -6.95
CA GLY A 25 -11.48 -7.30 -6.86
C GLY A 25 -10.13 -8.03 -6.88
N LEU A 26 -9.04 -7.34 -6.54
CA LEU A 26 -7.67 -7.88 -6.55
C LEU A 26 -7.22 -8.40 -5.17
N GLY A 27 -8.14 -8.55 -4.22
CA GLY A 27 -7.91 -9.16 -2.92
C GLY A 27 -8.46 -10.57 -2.80
N SER A 28 -8.21 -11.18 -1.65
CA SER A 28 -8.74 -12.49 -1.28
C SER A 28 -10.22 -12.41 -0.90
N PRO A 29 -11.02 -13.47 -1.11
CA PRO A 29 -12.40 -13.51 -0.65
C PRO A 29 -12.53 -13.24 0.85
N GLY A 30 -13.29 -12.19 1.22
CA GLY A 30 -13.49 -11.80 2.62
C GLY A 30 -12.35 -11.00 3.25
N GLU A 31 -11.32 -10.61 2.47
CA GLU A 31 -10.28 -9.69 2.92
C GLU A 31 -10.87 -8.32 3.25
N THR A 32 -10.36 -7.67 4.31
CA THR A 32 -10.80 -6.34 4.75
C THR A 32 -9.60 -5.49 5.12
N VAL A 33 -9.65 -4.20 4.78
CA VAL A 33 -8.61 -3.23 5.13
C VAL A 33 -8.70 -2.87 6.61
N THR A 34 -7.65 -3.17 7.37
CA THR A 34 -7.54 -2.75 8.78
C THR A 34 -6.11 -2.37 9.10
N ASP A 35 -5.93 -1.44 10.05
CA ASP A 35 -4.59 -1.06 10.51
C ASP A 35 -3.85 -2.25 11.18
N ASP A 36 -4.60 -3.12 11.85
CA ASP A 36 -4.06 -4.31 12.53
C ASP A 36 -3.43 -5.32 11.56
N LEU A 37 -3.90 -5.37 10.32
CA LEU A 37 -3.41 -6.27 9.26
C LEU A 37 -2.47 -5.56 8.27
N LEU A 38 -2.23 -4.26 8.44
CA LEU A 38 -1.40 -3.49 7.52
C LEU A 38 0.02 -4.05 7.41
N ASP A 39 0.63 -4.46 8.53
CA ASP A 39 1.98 -5.01 8.52
C ASP A 39 2.06 -6.33 7.72
N GLU A 40 1.01 -7.16 7.78
CA GLU A 40 0.91 -8.40 6.99
C GLU A 40 0.73 -8.09 5.50
N TRP A 41 -0.12 -7.13 5.17
CA TRP A 41 -0.31 -6.66 3.81
C TRP A 41 0.98 -6.07 3.22
N LEU A 42 1.74 -5.30 4.00
CA LEU A 42 3.04 -4.74 3.63
C LEU A 42 4.12 -5.82 3.49
N ALA A 43 4.08 -6.88 4.30
CA ALA A 43 5.04 -7.99 4.21
C ALA A 43 4.96 -8.75 2.88
N ASN A 44 3.82 -8.67 2.18
CA ASN A 44 3.64 -9.25 0.84
C ASN A 44 4.11 -8.33 -0.30
N ARG A 45 4.73 -7.18 0.01
CA ARG A 45 5.25 -6.23 -0.98
C ARG A 45 6.73 -6.48 -1.26
N VAL A 46 7.13 -6.31 -2.52
CA VAL A 46 8.52 -6.49 -2.97
C VAL A 46 9.33 -5.18 -2.96
N TYR A 47 8.68 -4.05 -2.69
CA TYR A 47 9.34 -2.76 -2.58
C TYR A 47 9.77 -2.48 -1.13
N PRO A 48 10.87 -1.74 -0.93
CA PRO A 48 11.30 -1.34 0.41
C PRO A 48 10.40 -0.22 0.97
N ALA A 49 10.34 -0.08 2.30
CA ALA A 49 9.45 0.88 2.98
C ALA A 49 9.69 2.34 2.53
N GLU A 50 10.93 2.67 2.18
CA GLU A 50 11.34 3.99 1.69
C GLU A 50 10.62 4.37 0.38
N THR A 51 10.22 3.40 -0.44
CA THR A 51 9.43 3.65 -1.65
C THR A 51 8.04 4.15 -1.27
N LEU A 52 7.39 3.54 -0.29
CA LEU A 52 6.07 3.97 0.17
C LEU A 52 6.15 5.36 0.82
N GLU A 53 7.20 5.63 1.58
CA GLU A 53 7.51 6.96 2.13
C GLU A 53 7.71 8.02 1.04
N ALA A 54 8.46 7.69 -0.02
CA ALA A 54 8.66 8.60 -1.15
C ALA A 54 7.34 8.87 -1.88
N ALA A 55 6.53 7.84 -2.11
CA ALA A 55 5.21 7.98 -2.72
C ALA A 55 4.30 8.88 -1.89
N ALA A 56 4.29 8.72 -0.56
CA ALA A 56 3.52 9.55 0.35
C ALA A 56 3.95 11.03 0.34
N ARG A 57 5.22 11.30 0.05
CA ARG A 57 5.75 12.67 -0.15
C ARG A 57 5.54 13.23 -1.56
N GLY A 58 4.85 12.50 -2.44
CA GLY A 58 4.53 12.94 -3.79
C GLY A 58 5.54 12.56 -4.87
N ASP A 59 6.45 11.62 -4.59
CA ASP A 59 7.29 11.04 -5.64
C ASP A 59 6.42 10.18 -6.57
N VAL A 60 6.21 10.67 -7.79
CA VAL A 60 5.38 10.03 -8.81
C VAL A 60 5.95 8.68 -9.23
N ALA A 61 7.26 8.53 -9.34
CA ALA A 61 7.87 7.27 -9.74
C ALA A 61 7.71 6.20 -8.65
N ALA A 62 7.84 6.60 -7.39
CA ALA A 62 7.57 5.71 -6.26
C ALA A 62 6.09 5.32 -6.21
N LEU A 63 5.17 6.27 -6.40
CA LEU A 63 3.73 5.98 -6.44
C LEU A 63 3.37 5.01 -7.57
N VAL A 64 3.93 5.18 -8.76
CA VAL A 64 3.76 4.26 -9.89
C VAL A 64 4.16 2.84 -9.47
N LEU A 65 5.32 2.69 -8.82
CA LEU A 65 5.83 1.38 -8.41
C LEU A 65 4.92 0.73 -7.35
N VAL A 66 4.50 1.48 -6.33
CA VAL A 66 3.59 0.98 -5.30
C VAL A 66 2.25 0.54 -5.90
N ARG A 67 1.68 1.32 -6.84
CA ARG A 67 0.42 0.97 -7.52
C ARG A 67 0.57 -0.26 -8.42
N GLN A 68 1.66 -0.36 -9.18
CA GLN A 68 1.93 -1.51 -10.04
C GLN A 68 2.03 -2.80 -9.24
N GLU A 69 2.74 -2.78 -8.11
CA GLU A 69 2.83 -3.93 -7.20
C GLU A 69 1.49 -4.29 -6.54
N ALA A 70 0.58 -3.33 -6.38
CA ALA A 70 -0.80 -3.58 -5.98
C ALA A 70 -1.71 -4.09 -7.12
N GLY A 71 -1.18 -4.26 -8.34
CA GLY A 71 -1.96 -4.64 -9.51
C GLY A 71 -2.90 -3.54 -10.02
N LEU A 72 -2.70 -2.31 -9.56
CA LEU A 72 -3.57 -1.18 -9.87
C LEU A 72 -3.13 -0.43 -11.13
N PRO A 73 -4.08 0.22 -11.85
CA PRO A 73 -3.73 1.12 -12.94
C PRO A 73 -2.92 2.31 -12.41
N ILE A 74 -1.90 2.70 -13.17
CA ILE A 74 -0.95 3.77 -12.81
C ILE A 74 -1.66 5.13 -12.71
N PHE A 75 -2.57 5.40 -13.65
CA PHE A 75 -3.34 6.63 -13.74
C PHE A 75 -4.82 6.29 -13.66
N ARG A 76 -5.55 7.07 -12.87
CA ARG A 76 -7.00 7.01 -12.75
C ARG A 76 -7.58 8.41 -12.92
#